data_AF-A0A3D0C498-F1
#
_entry.id   AF-A0A3D0C498-F1
#
_cell.length_a   1.000
_cell.length_b   1.000
_cell.length_c   1.000
_cell.angle_alpha   90.00
_cell.angle_beta   90.00
_cell.angle_gamma   90.00
#
_symmetry.space_group_name_H-M   'P 1'
#
loop_
_entity.id
_entity.type
_entity.pdbx_description
1 polymer ?
#
loop_
_entity_poly.entity_id
_entity_poly.type
_entity_poly.pdbx_seq_one_letter_code
_entity_poly.pdbx_strand_id
1 'polypeptide(L)'
;QDPSTFSKVAGAIGTIGTIGKALMSDVELKTNIKKVGDLEPGIGWYTWDWNDKGKKLGVESEPAEGVLAQEVLEVKPDAVMVKDGYYAVDYSKVM
;
A
#
# COMPACT_ATOMS: atom_id res chain seq x y z
N GLN A 1 -26.95 5.37 -0.83
CA GLN A 1 -26.17 5.44 0.42
C GLN A 1 -25.45 4.10 0.50
N ASP A 2 -24.33 3.95 -0.19
CA ASP A 2 -23.59 2.68 -0.21
C ASP A 2 -22.62 2.64 0.99
N PRO A 3 -22.87 1.83 2.02
CA PRO A 3 -21.99 1.71 3.19
C PRO A 3 -20.80 0.78 2.91
N SER A 4 -20.54 0.44 1.64
CA SER A 4 -20.02 -0.87 1.27
C SER A 4 -18.54 -0.89 0.89
N THR A 5 -17.91 0.25 0.63
CA THR A 5 -16.47 0.29 0.28
C THR A 5 -15.61 0.62 1.49
N PHE A 6 -15.99 1.63 2.27
CA PHE A 6 -15.24 2.02 3.48
C PHE A 6 -15.26 0.93 4.57
N SER A 7 -16.37 0.22 4.79
CA SER A 7 -16.41 -0.92 5.72
C SER A 7 -15.61 -2.13 5.25
N LYS A 8 -15.48 -2.34 3.92
CA LYS A 8 -14.64 -3.41 3.36
C LYS A 8 -13.17 -3.05 3.45
N VAL A 9 -12.81 -1.80 3.16
CA VAL A 9 -11.46 -1.26 3.35
C VAL A 9 -11.10 -1.26 4.84
N ALA A 10 -12.01 -0.89 5.75
CA ALA A 10 -11.77 -1.00 7.19
C ALA A 10 -11.56 -2.45 7.65
N GLY A 11 -12.29 -3.41 7.06
CA GLY A 11 -12.06 -4.84 7.28
C GLY A 11 -10.71 -5.35 6.76
N ALA A 12 -10.29 -4.86 5.58
CA ALA A 12 -9.01 -5.21 4.94
C ALA A 12 -7.80 -4.53 5.60
N ILE A 13 -7.94 -3.28 6.03
CA ILE A 13 -6.99 -2.56 6.89
C ILE A 13 -6.82 -3.31 8.22
N GLY A 14 -7.91 -3.87 8.78
CA GLY A 14 -7.86 -4.71 9.97
C GLY A 14 -6.96 -5.96 9.83
N THR A 15 -6.82 -6.52 8.62
CA THR A 15 -5.88 -7.62 8.36
C THR A 15 -4.43 -7.17 8.18
N ILE A 16 -4.18 -5.96 7.70
CA ILE A 16 -2.82 -5.40 7.52
C ILE A 16 -2.26 -4.82 8.84
N GLY A 17 -3.13 -4.48 9.80
CA GLY A 17 -2.78 -3.96 11.12
C GLY A 17 -1.96 -4.91 12.03
N THR A 18 -1.60 -6.12 11.59
CA THR A 18 -0.76 -7.05 12.36
C THR A 18 0.74 -6.93 12.08
N ILE A 19 1.16 -6.05 11.16
CA ILE A 19 2.54 -6.08 10.68
C ILE A 19 3.20 -4.71 10.83
N GLY A 20 3.95 -4.52 11.91
CA GLY A 20 4.97 -3.48 12.01
C GLY A 20 6.18 -3.75 11.10
N LYS A 21 5.93 -3.98 9.81
CA LYS A 21 6.96 -4.15 8.78
C LYS A 21 6.72 -3.17 7.66
N ALA A 22 7.80 -2.57 7.19
CA ALA A 22 7.79 -1.89 5.91
C ALA A 22 7.52 -2.88 4.78
N LEU A 23 6.47 -2.64 4.01
CA LEU A 23 6.09 -3.44 2.84
C LEU A 23 6.43 -2.68 1.56
N MET A 24 6.76 -3.41 0.51
CA MET A 24 7.07 -2.80 -0.78
C MET A 24 5.80 -2.15 -1.33
N SER A 25 5.87 -0.87 -1.66
CA SER A 25 4.67 -0.14 -2.10
C SER A 25 4.89 0.81 -3.27
N ASP A 26 6.03 0.67 -3.94
CA ASP A 26 6.37 1.39 -5.15
C ASP A 26 5.38 1.10 -6.29
N VAL A 27 4.86 2.16 -6.93
CA VAL A 27 4.04 2.07 -8.14
C VAL A 27 4.72 1.26 -9.26
N GLU A 28 6.05 1.26 -9.34
CA GLU A 28 6.78 0.54 -10.39
C GLU A 28 6.69 -0.99 -10.30
N LEU A 29 6.32 -1.53 -9.13
CA LEU A 29 6.17 -2.97 -8.91
C LEU A 29 4.74 -3.46 -9.16
N LYS A 30 3.83 -2.53 -9.49
CA LYS A 30 2.39 -2.75 -9.53
C LYS A 30 1.84 -2.61 -10.95
N THR A 31 0.69 -3.22 -11.19
CA THR A 31 -0.15 -3.02 -12.37
C THR A 31 -1.62 -3.09 -11.96
N ASN A 32 -2.55 -2.71 -12.85
CA ASN A 32 -3.98 -2.73 -12.57
C ASN A 32 -4.38 -2.00 -11.27
N ILE A 33 -3.69 -0.91 -10.95
CA ILE A 33 -3.88 -0.13 -9.72
C ILE A 33 -5.27 0.50 -9.73
N LYS A 34 -6.06 0.22 -8.68
CA LYS A 34 -7.43 0.73 -8.52
C LYS A 34 -7.58 1.31 -7.13
N LYS A 35 -8.00 2.58 -7.06
CA LYS A 35 -8.35 3.21 -5.79
C LYS A 35 -9.63 2.59 -5.26
N VAL A 36 -9.60 2.08 -4.04
CA VAL A 36 -10.76 1.51 -3.36
C VAL A 36 -11.17 2.30 -2.12
N GLY A 37 -10.34 3.24 -1.66
CA GLY A 37 -10.69 4.11 -0.56
C GLY A 37 -9.68 5.22 -0.35
N ASP A 38 -9.87 5.95 0.74
CA ASP A 38 -8.98 6.98 1.23
C ASP A 38 -8.59 6.59 2.66
N LEU A 39 -7.28 6.60 2.94
CA LEU A 39 -6.77 6.36 4.28
C LEU A 39 -6.71 7.68 5.06
N GLU A 40 -6.11 8.70 4.45
CA GLU A 40 -5.97 10.05 4.99
C GLU A 40 -6.03 11.08 3.84
N PRO A 41 -6.21 12.38 4.12
CA PRO A 41 -6.11 13.42 3.09
C PRO A 41 -4.76 13.37 2.36
N GLY A 42 -4.79 13.03 1.07
CA GLY A 42 -3.59 12.88 0.25
C GLY A 42 -2.98 11.47 0.21
N ILE A 43 -3.53 10.51 0.97
CA ILE A 43 -3.11 9.09 0.94
C ILE A 43 -4.32 8.21 0.62
N GLY A 44 -4.36 7.68 -0.60
CA GLY A 44 -5.38 6.73 -1.04
C GLY A 44 -5.06 5.30 -0.61
N TRP A 45 -6.12 4.49 -0.54
CA TRP A 45 -6.03 3.03 -0.43
C TRP A 45 -6.36 2.38 -1.77
N TYR A 46 -5.50 1.47 -2.20
CA TYR A 46 -5.52 0.89 -3.53
C TYR A 46 -5.45 -0.63 -3.47
N THR A 47 -5.97 -1.26 -4.50
CA THR A 47 -5.65 -2.65 -4.87
C THR A 47 -4.84 -2.65 -6.16
N TRP A 48 -4.00 -3.66 -6.34
CA TRP A 48 -3.19 -3.82 -7.55
C TRP A 48 -2.93 -5.29 -7.83
N ASP A 49 -2.32 -5.56 -8.98
CA ASP A 49 -1.65 -6.82 -9.26
C ASP A 49 -0.14 -6.58 -9.23
N TRP A 50 0.62 -7.53 -8.70
CA TRP A 50 2.08 -7.49 -8.80
C TRP A 50 2.52 -7.76 -10.24
N ASN A 51 3.33 -6.86 -10.78
CA ASN A 51 3.91 -7.06 -12.11
C ASN A 51 5.13 -8.00 -12.05
N ASP A 52 5.73 -8.30 -13.20
CA ASP A 52 6.86 -9.22 -13.27
C ASP A 52 8.08 -8.77 -12.45
N LYS A 53 8.28 -7.46 -12.23
CA LYS A 53 9.34 -6.96 -11.34
C LYS A 53 9.02 -7.31 -9.89
N GLY A 54 7.78 -7.06 -9.45
CA GLY A 54 7.33 -7.41 -8.10
C GLY A 54 7.46 -8.91 -7.83
N LYS A 55 7.01 -9.74 -8.79
CA LYS A 55 7.13 -11.20 -8.67
C LYS A 55 8.60 -11.67 -8.56
N LYS A 56 9.51 -11.08 -9.34
CA LYS A 56 10.95 -11.38 -9.26
C LYS A 56 11.56 -11.03 -7.89
N LEU A 57 11.00 -10.04 -7.20
CA LEU A 57 11.42 -9.66 -5.85
C LEU A 57 10.75 -10.51 -4.75
N GLY A 58 9.84 -11.42 -5.12
CA GLY A 58 9.09 -12.25 -4.17
C GLY A 58 8.01 -11.50 -3.40
N VAL A 59 7.69 -10.26 -3.78
CA VAL A 59 6.64 -9.47 -3.11
C VAL A 59 5.23 -9.92 -3.45
N GLU A 60 5.08 -10.90 -4.34
CA GLU A 60 3.78 -11.55 -4.61
C GLU A 60 3.19 -12.28 -3.39
N SER A 61 4.03 -12.57 -2.39
CA SER A 61 3.59 -13.08 -1.08
C SER A 61 3.04 -11.97 -0.16
N GLU A 62 3.28 -10.70 -0.48
CA GLU A 62 2.72 -9.55 0.23
C GLU A 62 1.30 -9.24 -0.28
N PRO A 63 0.42 -8.65 0.55
CA PRO A 63 -0.90 -8.23 0.13
C PRO A 63 -0.84 -7.33 -1.11
N ALA A 64 -1.69 -7.60 -2.09
CA ALA A 64 -1.81 -6.79 -3.31
C ALA A 64 -2.78 -5.60 -3.10
N GLU A 65 -2.75 -5.01 -1.91
CA GLU A 65 -3.54 -3.85 -1.51
C GLU A 65 -2.82 -3.03 -0.44
N GLY A 66 -3.15 -1.74 -0.34
CA GLY A 66 -2.46 -0.79 0.54
C GLY A 66 -2.34 0.62 -0.04
N VAL A 67 -1.42 1.41 0.53
CA VAL A 67 -1.14 2.78 0.10
C VAL A 67 -0.10 2.83 -1.01
N LEU A 68 -0.04 3.89 -1.82
CA LEU A 68 1.05 4.09 -2.79
C LEU A 68 2.21 4.84 -2.14
N ALA A 69 3.43 4.34 -2.29
CA ALA A 69 4.60 4.97 -1.68
C ALA A 69 4.82 6.41 -2.18
N GLN A 70 4.50 6.69 -3.45
CA GLN A 70 4.60 8.01 -4.04
C GLN A 70 3.71 9.05 -3.34
N GLU A 71 2.49 8.67 -2.97
CA GLU A 71 1.59 9.55 -2.21
C GLU A 71 2.05 9.70 -0.76
N VAL A 72 2.46 8.60 -0.13
CA VAL A 72 3.00 8.63 1.24
C VAL A 72 4.27 9.49 1.28
N LEU A 73 5.09 9.51 0.24
CA LEU A 73 6.30 10.32 0.17
C LEU A 73 5.99 11.83 0.19
N GLU A 74 4.86 12.25 -0.40
CA GLU A 74 4.42 13.64 -0.38
C GLU A 74 3.84 14.06 0.97
N VAL A 75 3.13 13.14 1.66
CA VAL A 75 2.39 13.46 2.90
C VAL A 75 3.19 13.13 4.17
N LYS A 76 3.83 11.95 4.22
CA LYS A 76 4.60 11.40 5.35
C LYS A 76 5.92 10.77 4.84
N PRO A 77 6.90 11.58 4.37
CA PRO A 77 8.15 11.07 3.79
C PRO A 77 8.98 10.21 4.77
N ASP A 78 8.82 10.42 6.08
CA ASP A 78 9.48 9.64 7.13
C ASP A 78 8.96 8.20 7.27
N ALA A 79 7.79 7.92 6.68
CA ALA A 79 7.22 6.58 6.54
C ALA A 79 7.69 5.85 5.27
N VAL A 80 8.37 6.54 4.35
CA VAL A 80 8.87 5.93 3.11
C VAL A 80 10.35 5.59 3.25
N MET A 81 10.72 4.41 2.79
CA MET A 81 12.11 3.96 2.74
C MET A 81 12.39 3.23 1.44
N VAL A 82 13.68 3.11 1.08
CA VAL A 82 14.07 2.36 -0.12
C VAL A 82 14.58 0.99 0.30
N LYS A 83 14.01 -0.06 -0.30
CA LYS A 83 14.42 -1.45 -0.10
C LYS A 83 14.60 -2.10 -1.46
N ASP A 84 15.73 -2.74 -1.69
CA ASP A 84 16.07 -3.39 -2.96
C ASP A 84 15.92 -2.48 -4.21
N GLY A 85 16.11 -1.16 -4.03
CA GLY A 85 15.99 -0.15 -5.08
C GLY A 85 14.58 0.38 -5.34
N TYR A 86 13.57 -0.06 -4.58
CA TYR A 86 12.18 0.38 -4.71
C TYR A 86 11.64 0.97 -3.41
N TYR A 87 10.60 1.79 -3.51
CA TYR A 87 9.96 2.36 -2.34
C TYR A 87 9.16 1.31 -1.54
N ALA A 88 9.39 1.31 -0.24
CA ALA A 88 8.63 0.60 0.77
C ALA A 88 8.00 1.60 1.74
N VAL A 89 6.86 1.24 2.30
CA VAL A 89 6.12 2.06 3.25
C VAL A 89 6.08 1.35 4.61
N ASP A 90 6.52 2.06 5.64
CA ASP A 90 6.38 1.68 7.04
C ASP A 90 4.97 2.00 7.53
N TYR A 91 4.09 1.00 7.50
CA TYR A 91 2.71 1.13 7.90
C TYR A 91 2.54 1.51 9.38
N SER A 92 3.54 1.28 10.25
CA SER A 92 3.50 1.72 11.67
C SER A 92 3.67 3.22 11.85
N LYS A 93 4.10 3.94 10.82
CA LYS A 93 4.17 5.41 10.81
C LYS A 93 3.02 6.05 10.07
N VAL A 94 2.32 5.25 9.24
CA VAL A 94 1.15 5.72 8.49
C VAL A 94 -0.14 5.52 9.29
N MET A 95 -0.30 4.39 9.99
CA MET A 95 -1.47 4.00 10.78
C MET A 95 -1.16 3.97 12.29
#